data_AF-A0A3M8W6D8-F1
#
_entry.id   AF-A0A3M8W6D8-F1
#
_cell.length_a   1.000
_cell.length_b   1.000
_cell.length_c   1.000
_cell.angle_alpha   90.00
_cell.angle_beta   90.00
_cell.angle_gamma   90.00
#
_symmetry.space_group_name_H-M   'P 1'
#
loop_
_entity.id
_entity.type
_entity.pdbx_description
1 polymer ?
#
loop_
_entity_poly.entity_id
_entity_poly.type
_entity_poly.pdbx_seq_one_letter_code
_entity_poly.pdbx_strand_id
1 'polypeptide(L)'
;MGDFDYVAAITRTRERLSALGVSAEAGNLVNAAAAGITQFVWRNGPIEDAHAGARGRRNKLHDGVMFARNTWVYHQALEAVNSTKQYALLRFERRILDRELIWPGTSGTLTQFGYGALGEIKKHAKKHIDYLMYLQEEVSQEEFLVLSALHSFSVSDHFGMPGWPPCVRAAMDRIRGQDREFVEVLKAGYQIDFSELLKRAPAVVRDDLPEVERALLNAPYELGAEALDWFAWNPVLDPHL
;
A
#
# COMPACT_ATOMS: atom_id res chain seq x y z
N MET A 1 -21.54 11.48 21.50
CA MET A 1 -20.71 10.34 21.06
C MET A 1 -20.58 9.44 22.27
N GLY A 2 -21.00 8.18 22.21
CA GLY A 2 -20.76 7.25 23.32
C GLY A 2 -19.26 7.05 23.48
N ASP A 3 -18.78 6.90 24.72
CA ASP A 3 -17.36 6.67 25.02
C ASP A 3 -16.86 5.50 24.18
N PHE A 4 -16.02 5.81 23.20
CA PHE A 4 -15.30 4.78 22.46
C PHE A 4 -14.29 4.19 23.43
N ASP A 5 -14.42 2.89 23.73
CA ASP A 5 -13.49 2.19 24.62
C ASP A 5 -12.15 1.99 23.90
N TYR A 6 -11.31 3.02 23.98
CA TYR A 6 -9.96 2.99 23.42
C TYR A 6 -9.12 1.88 24.05
N VAL A 7 -9.34 1.53 25.32
CA VAL A 7 -8.56 0.49 26.00
C VAL A 7 -8.84 -0.87 25.38
N ALA A 8 -10.11 -1.21 25.17
CA ALA A 8 -10.48 -2.46 24.49
C ALA A 8 -10.00 -2.48 23.03
N ALA A 9 -10.12 -1.35 22.32
CA ALA A 9 -9.65 -1.23 20.94
C ALA A 9 -8.13 -1.42 20.82
N ILE A 10 -7.35 -0.77 21.68
CA ILE A 10 -5.88 -0.87 21.74
C ILE A 10 -5.48 -2.30 22.05
N THR A 11 -6.09 -2.92 23.07
CA THR A 11 -5.77 -4.29 23.49
C THR A 11 -5.97 -5.28 22.34
N ARG A 12 -7.16 -5.27 21.72
CA ARG A 12 -7.47 -6.13 20.57
C ARG A 12 -6.55 -5.87 19.38
N THR A 13 -6.18 -4.61 19.17
CA THR A 13 -5.30 -4.23 18.06
C THR A 13 -3.89 -4.76 18.29
N ARG A 14 -3.35 -4.65 19.51
CA ARG A 14 -2.04 -5.23 19.88
C ARG A 14 -2.00 -6.73 19.66
N GLU A 15 -3.02 -7.47 20.11
CA GLU A 15 -3.10 -8.93 19.90
C GLU A 15 -3.05 -9.30 18.42
N ARG A 16 -3.83 -8.62 17.59
CA ARG A 16 -3.85 -8.86 16.14
C ARG A 16 -2.54 -8.46 15.47
N LEU A 17 -1.93 -7.33 15.86
CA LEU A 17 -0.62 -6.92 15.36
C LEU A 17 0.45 -7.96 15.70
N SER A 18 0.45 -8.46 16.94
CA SER A 18 1.39 -9.51 17.37
C SER A 18 1.24 -10.79 16.53
N ALA A 19 0.02 -11.18 16.20
CA ALA A 19 -0.22 -12.34 15.33
C ALA A 19 0.32 -12.16 13.90
N LEU A 20 0.50 -10.91 13.46
CA LEU A 20 1.11 -10.54 12.17
C LEU A 20 2.62 -10.26 12.28
N GLY A 21 3.23 -10.53 13.44
CA GLY A 21 4.65 -10.23 13.66
C GLY A 21 4.95 -8.74 13.82
N VAL A 22 3.95 -7.91 14.14
CA VAL A 22 4.11 -6.47 14.39
C VAL A 22 4.21 -6.19 15.88
N SER A 23 5.27 -5.50 16.31
CA SER A 23 5.45 -5.04 17.69
C SER A 23 6.38 -3.82 17.77
N ALA A 24 6.37 -3.14 18.91
CA ALA A 24 7.31 -2.05 19.17
C ALA A 24 8.75 -2.59 19.28
N GLU A 25 8.91 -3.76 19.90
CA GLU A 25 10.18 -4.46 20.11
C GLU A 25 10.81 -4.91 18.79
N ALA A 26 9.99 -5.33 17.82
CA ALA A 26 10.43 -5.66 16.47
C ALA A 26 10.76 -4.41 15.62
N GLY A 27 10.51 -3.21 16.12
CA GLY A 27 10.81 -1.95 15.44
C GLY A 27 9.96 -1.70 14.18
N ASN A 28 8.84 -2.40 14.01
CA ASN A 28 8.01 -2.35 12.80
C ASN A 28 6.60 -1.78 13.04
N LEU A 29 6.25 -1.40 14.28
CA LEU A 29 4.96 -0.79 14.61
C LEU A 29 4.70 0.50 13.80
N VAL A 30 5.73 1.31 13.58
CA VAL A 30 5.63 2.54 12.78
C VAL A 30 5.28 2.22 11.32
N ASN A 31 5.82 1.13 10.78
CA ASN A 31 5.50 0.69 9.42
C ASN A 31 4.04 0.23 9.33
N ALA A 32 3.55 -0.50 10.32
CA ALA A 32 2.14 -0.90 10.37
C ALA A 32 1.20 0.30 10.52
N ALA A 33 1.59 1.31 11.32
CA ALA A 33 0.85 2.57 11.43
C ALA A 33 0.79 3.32 10.09
N ALA A 34 1.91 3.42 9.36
CA ALA A 34 1.95 4.04 8.04
C ALA A 34 1.09 3.28 7.00
N ALA A 35 1.12 1.94 7.04
CA ALA A 35 0.24 1.11 6.21
C ALA A 35 -1.23 1.34 6.55
N GLY A 36 -1.59 1.37 7.83
CA GLY A 36 -2.94 1.65 8.30
C GLY A 36 -3.43 3.06 7.93
N ILE A 37 -2.59 4.09 8.08
CA ILE A 37 -2.91 5.46 7.64
C ILE A 37 -3.12 5.52 6.13
N THR A 38 -2.29 4.84 5.35
CA THR A 38 -2.46 4.73 3.89
C THR A 38 -3.80 4.09 3.54
N GLN A 39 -4.17 3.03 4.26
CA GLN A 39 -5.47 2.39 4.08
C GLN A 39 -6.62 3.34 4.44
N PHE A 40 -6.53 4.01 5.57
CA PHE A 40 -7.59 4.80 6.15
C PHE A 40 -7.82 6.15 5.43
N VAL A 41 -6.74 6.88 5.15
CA VAL A 41 -6.78 8.23 4.55
C VAL A 41 -6.90 8.19 3.03
N TRP A 42 -6.42 7.11 2.39
CA TRP A 42 -6.32 7.03 0.94
C TRP A 42 -7.06 5.84 0.34
N ARG A 43 -6.61 4.61 0.61
CA ARG A 43 -7.08 3.40 -0.12
C ARG A 43 -8.55 3.12 0.10
N ASN A 44 -9.04 3.18 1.33
CA ASN A 44 -10.43 2.88 1.68
C ASN A 44 -11.28 4.15 1.54
N GLY A 45 -11.36 4.67 0.33
CA GLY A 45 -12.06 5.92 0.06
C GLY A 45 -12.32 6.18 -1.43
N PRO A 46 -12.74 7.41 -1.78
CA PRO A 46 -13.27 7.73 -3.10
C PRO A 46 -12.29 7.53 -4.26
N ILE A 47 -10.98 7.47 -4.00
CA ILE A 47 -9.99 7.16 -5.03
C ILE A 47 -10.05 5.69 -5.44
N GLU A 48 -10.34 4.77 -4.51
CA GLU A 48 -10.55 3.37 -4.83
C GLU A 48 -11.89 3.14 -5.51
N ASP A 49 -12.94 3.83 -5.08
CA ASP A 49 -14.24 3.81 -5.78
C ASP A 49 -14.08 4.32 -7.23
N ALA A 50 -13.25 5.35 -7.42
CA ALA A 50 -12.92 5.85 -8.75
C ALA A 50 -12.15 4.79 -9.57
N HIS A 51 -11.14 4.16 -8.98
CA HIS A 51 -10.35 3.09 -9.59
C HIS A 51 -11.21 1.89 -10.02
N ALA A 52 -12.00 1.34 -9.10
CA ALA A 52 -12.86 0.18 -9.35
C ALA A 52 -14.03 0.50 -10.30
N GLY A 53 -14.43 1.77 -10.39
CA GLY A 53 -15.55 2.22 -11.20
C GLY A 53 -15.20 2.54 -12.66
N ALA A 54 -16.22 2.98 -13.41
CA ALA A 54 -16.05 3.42 -14.81
C ALA A 54 -15.09 4.62 -14.95
N ARG A 55 -14.87 5.39 -13.87
CA ARG A 55 -13.94 6.52 -13.84
C ARG A 55 -12.49 6.05 -13.99
N GLY A 56 -12.12 4.91 -13.40
CA GLY A 56 -10.75 4.40 -13.41
C GLY A 56 -10.25 4.16 -14.82
N ARG A 57 -11.04 3.41 -15.61
CA ARG A 57 -10.78 3.19 -17.04
C ARG A 57 -10.68 4.49 -17.84
N ARG A 58 -11.61 5.44 -17.61
CA ARG A 58 -11.63 6.73 -18.32
C ARG A 58 -10.39 7.57 -18.01
N ASN A 59 -9.95 7.57 -16.75
CA ASN A 59 -8.88 8.43 -16.26
C ASN A 59 -7.50 7.75 -16.36
N LYS A 60 -7.42 6.51 -16.87
CA LYS A 60 -6.23 5.66 -16.89
C LYS A 60 -5.67 5.37 -15.48
N LEU A 61 -6.55 5.30 -14.50
CA LEU A 61 -6.24 4.85 -13.14
C LEU A 61 -6.43 3.34 -13.10
N HIS A 62 -5.38 2.60 -13.47
CA HIS A 62 -5.34 1.13 -13.46
C HIS A 62 -4.55 0.64 -12.23
N ASP A 63 -4.51 -0.69 -12.01
CA ASP A 63 -3.95 -1.28 -10.79
C ASP A 63 -2.48 -0.91 -10.56
N GLY A 64 -1.67 -0.88 -11.63
CA GLY A 64 -0.29 -0.41 -11.54
C GLY A 64 -0.13 1.05 -11.08
N VAL A 65 -1.04 1.95 -11.49
CA VAL A 65 -1.06 3.34 -10.99
C VAL A 65 -1.47 3.37 -9.52
N MET A 66 -2.47 2.58 -9.12
CA MET A 66 -2.88 2.49 -7.72
C MET A 66 -1.78 1.90 -6.85
N PHE A 67 -1.07 0.87 -7.33
CA PHE A 67 0.04 0.25 -6.63
C PHE A 67 1.19 1.26 -6.44
N ALA A 68 1.62 1.94 -7.51
CA ALA A 68 2.61 3.01 -7.41
C ALA A 68 2.18 4.08 -6.39
N ARG A 69 0.93 4.54 -6.49
CA ARG A 69 0.44 5.60 -5.61
C ARG A 69 0.35 5.16 -4.16
N ASN A 70 -0.17 3.97 -3.86
CA ASN A 70 -0.34 3.47 -2.51
C ASN A 70 1.01 3.32 -1.79
N THR A 71 2.02 2.80 -2.49
CA THR A 71 3.36 2.62 -1.91
C THR A 71 4.07 3.96 -1.70
N TRP A 72 3.86 4.93 -2.59
CA TRP A 72 4.34 6.29 -2.35
C TRP A 72 3.62 6.98 -1.18
N VAL A 73 2.29 6.88 -1.10
CA VAL A 73 1.49 7.43 0.02
C VAL A 73 1.93 6.83 1.35
N TYR A 74 2.22 5.52 1.37
CA TYR A 74 2.82 4.86 2.53
C TYR A 74 4.10 5.54 2.99
N HIS A 75 5.03 5.85 2.08
CA HIS A 75 6.26 6.55 2.45
C HIS A 75 6.01 7.94 3.01
N GLN A 76 5.03 8.66 2.46
CA GLN A 76 4.64 9.98 3.00
C GLN A 76 3.98 9.86 4.39
N ALA A 77 3.20 8.80 4.63
CA ALA A 77 2.63 8.51 5.95
C ALA A 77 3.73 8.11 6.94
N LEU A 78 4.69 7.29 6.52
CA LEU A 78 5.84 6.89 7.31
C LEU A 78 6.69 8.09 7.74
N GLU A 79 6.94 9.03 6.82
CA GLU A 79 7.61 10.30 7.14
C GLU A 79 6.82 11.11 8.16
N ALA A 80 5.49 11.20 7.99
CA ALA A 80 4.63 11.98 8.87
C ALA A 80 4.60 11.42 10.30
N VAL A 81 4.52 10.10 10.44
CA VAL A 81 4.47 9.41 11.73
C VAL A 81 5.80 9.47 12.47
N ASN A 82 6.93 9.43 11.75
CA ASN A 82 8.27 9.56 12.34
C ASN A 82 8.67 11.01 12.64
N SER A 83 7.95 12.00 12.12
CA SER A 83 8.33 13.40 12.21
C SER A 83 8.04 13.99 13.59
N THR A 84 9.07 14.54 14.23
CA THR A 84 8.94 15.36 15.46
C THR A 84 8.44 16.79 15.19
N LYS A 85 8.38 17.21 13.92
CA LYS A 85 7.94 18.56 13.53
C LYS A 85 6.43 18.71 13.68
N GLN A 86 6.00 19.80 14.31
CA GLN A 86 4.59 20.21 14.39
C GLN A 86 3.92 20.16 13.00
N TYR A 87 2.64 19.77 12.94
CA TYR A 87 1.83 19.71 11.72
C TYR A 87 2.29 18.68 10.67
N ALA A 88 2.94 17.59 11.09
CA ALA A 88 3.37 16.52 10.16
C ALA A 88 2.21 15.93 9.36
N LEU A 89 1.09 15.61 10.01
CA LEU A 89 -0.10 15.09 9.33
C LEU A 89 -0.73 16.08 8.34
N LEU A 90 -0.71 17.39 8.64
CA LEU A 90 -1.19 18.41 7.70
C LEU A 90 -0.27 18.56 6.49
N ARG A 91 1.05 18.40 6.66
CA ARG A 91 1.99 18.36 5.52
C ARG A 91 1.76 17.14 4.66
N PHE A 92 1.55 15.97 5.28
CA PHE A 92 1.15 14.75 4.60
C PHE A 92 -0.15 14.95 3.80
N GLU A 93 -1.20 15.50 4.42
CA GLU A 93 -2.47 15.82 3.75
C GLU A 93 -2.23 16.69 2.50
N ARG A 94 -1.52 17.81 2.67
CA ARG A 94 -1.20 18.73 1.57
C ARG A 94 -0.47 18.01 0.44
N ARG A 95 0.44 17.10 0.77
CA ARG A 95 1.29 16.39 -0.19
C ARG A 95 0.53 15.32 -0.96
N ILE A 96 -0.36 14.56 -0.31
CA ILE A 96 -1.17 13.55 -1.00
C ILE A 96 -2.32 14.16 -1.82
N LEU A 97 -2.78 15.35 -1.43
CA LEU A 97 -3.81 16.13 -2.14
C LEU A 97 -3.24 17.14 -3.13
N ASP A 98 -1.93 17.13 -3.37
CA ASP A 98 -1.31 17.95 -4.41
C ASP A 98 -1.84 17.51 -5.78
N ARG A 99 -2.56 18.43 -6.41
CA ARG A 99 -3.28 18.23 -7.67
C ARG A 99 -2.38 18.24 -8.89
N GLU A 100 -1.23 18.88 -8.77
CA GLU A 100 -0.30 19.12 -9.88
C GLU A 100 0.96 18.25 -9.77
N LEU A 101 1.18 17.60 -8.61
CA LEU A 101 2.20 16.58 -8.47
C LEU A 101 1.94 15.43 -9.45
N ILE A 102 2.89 15.22 -10.36
CA ILE A 102 2.98 13.97 -11.13
C ILE A 102 3.26 12.86 -10.12
N TRP A 103 2.37 11.87 -10.05
CA TRP A 103 2.52 10.78 -9.10
C TRP A 103 3.76 9.96 -9.45
N PRO A 104 4.68 9.72 -8.50
CA PRO A 104 5.88 8.93 -8.76
C PRO A 104 5.55 7.56 -9.33
N GLY A 105 6.35 7.14 -10.32
CA GLY A 105 6.10 5.92 -11.09
C GLY A 105 5.01 6.05 -12.15
N THR A 106 4.43 7.23 -12.37
CA THR A 106 3.33 7.42 -13.31
C THR A 106 3.56 8.65 -14.19
N SER A 107 2.69 8.85 -15.19
CA SER A 107 2.67 10.04 -16.04
C SER A 107 1.56 11.04 -15.71
N GLY A 108 0.78 10.80 -14.65
CA GLY A 108 -0.45 11.55 -14.36
C GLY A 108 -0.46 12.19 -12.98
N THR A 109 -1.44 13.05 -12.76
CA THR A 109 -1.61 13.78 -11.50
C THR A 109 -2.91 13.41 -10.82
N LEU A 110 -3.10 13.84 -9.56
CA LEU A 110 -4.40 13.70 -8.89
C LEU A 110 -5.51 14.40 -9.68
N THR A 111 -5.25 15.56 -10.33
CA THR A 111 -6.26 16.21 -11.19
C THR A 111 -6.77 15.28 -12.29
N GLN A 112 -5.87 14.52 -12.93
CA GLN A 112 -6.25 13.55 -13.97
C GLN A 112 -6.94 12.32 -13.37
N PHE A 113 -6.27 11.62 -12.45
CA PHE A 113 -6.73 10.33 -11.94
C PHE A 113 -8.01 10.46 -11.11
N GLY A 114 -8.11 11.52 -10.31
CA GLY A 114 -9.29 11.83 -9.49
C GLY A 114 -10.38 12.59 -10.22
N TYR A 115 -10.29 12.81 -11.54
CA TYR A 115 -11.29 13.60 -12.28
C TYR A 115 -12.72 13.05 -12.06
N GLY A 116 -13.62 13.94 -11.64
CA GLY A 116 -15.00 13.60 -11.26
C GLY A 116 -15.19 13.10 -9.82
N ALA A 117 -14.12 12.97 -9.02
CA ALA A 117 -14.13 12.57 -7.61
C ALA A 117 -13.28 13.47 -6.69
N LEU A 118 -12.61 14.50 -7.23
CA LEU A 118 -11.65 15.35 -6.49
C LEU A 118 -12.21 15.93 -5.18
N GLY A 119 -13.46 16.39 -5.18
CA GLY A 119 -14.11 16.92 -3.98
C GLY A 119 -14.30 15.86 -2.90
N GLU A 120 -14.70 14.65 -3.30
CA GLU A 120 -14.92 13.51 -2.39
C GLU A 120 -13.58 13.02 -1.83
N ILE A 121 -12.55 12.89 -2.68
CA ILE A 121 -11.19 12.52 -2.27
C ILE A 121 -10.66 13.50 -1.23
N LYS A 122 -10.75 14.81 -1.51
CA LYS A 122 -10.33 15.85 -0.56
C LYS A 122 -11.10 15.74 0.76
N LYS A 123 -12.43 15.66 0.70
CA LYS A 123 -13.27 15.57 1.90
C LYS A 123 -12.91 14.34 2.74
N HIS A 124 -12.71 13.20 2.10
CA HIS A 124 -12.30 11.95 2.75
C HIS A 124 -10.97 12.11 3.46
N ALA A 125 -9.92 12.52 2.74
CA ALA A 125 -8.59 12.67 3.31
C ALA A 125 -8.58 13.66 4.49
N LYS A 126 -9.20 14.84 4.34
CA LYS A 126 -9.27 15.85 5.42
C LYS A 126 -9.95 15.31 6.67
N LYS A 127 -11.12 14.67 6.52
CA LYS A 127 -11.85 14.08 7.65
C LYS A 127 -10.98 13.09 8.44
N HIS A 128 -10.22 12.25 7.74
CA HIS A 128 -9.43 11.20 8.36
C HIS A 128 -8.13 11.76 8.96
N ILE A 129 -7.55 12.79 8.36
CA ILE A 129 -6.42 13.54 8.93
C ILE A 129 -6.84 14.28 10.20
N ASP A 130 -7.98 14.97 10.19
CA ASP A 130 -8.51 15.65 11.37
C ASP A 130 -8.73 14.65 12.53
N TYR A 131 -9.23 13.45 12.22
CA TYR A 131 -9.37 12.38 13.22
C TYR A 131 -8.02 11.87 13.73
N LEU A 132 -7.03 11.65 12.86
CA LEU A 132 -5.69 11.23 13.27
C LEU A 132 -5.00 12.29 14.13
N MET A 133 -5.19 13.58 13.83
CA MET A 133 -4.67 14.68 14.64
C MET A 133 -5.33 14.70 16.02
N TYR A 134 -6.65 14.51 16.09
CA TYR A 134 -7.35 14.34 17.36
C TYR A 134 -6.76 13.17 18.17
N LEU A 135 -6.53 11.99 17.55
CA LEU A 135 -5.89 10.87 18.25
C LEU A 135 -4.48 11.22 18.74
N GLN A 136 -3.67 11.95 17.97
CA GLN A 136 -2.34 12.39 18.43
C GLN A 136 -2.38 13.29 19.68
N GLU A 137 -3.48 14.01 19.90
CA GLU A 137 -3.66 14.88 21.07
C GLU A 137 -4.18 14.12 22.30
N GLU A 138 -4.95 13.04 22.10
CA GLU A 138 -5.67 12.35 23.18
C GLU A 138 -4.93 11.15 23.77
N VAL A 139 -4.07 10.48 23.00
CA VAL A 139 -3.40 9.24 23.43
C VAL A 139 -1.88 9.37 23.37
N SER A 140 -1.17 8.45 24.03
CA SER A 140 0.29 8.41 23.92
C SER A 140 0.75 8.11 22.49
N GLN A 141 2.00 8.45 22.15
CA GLN A 141 2.55 8.19 20.82
C GLN A 141 2.45 6.70 20.44
N GLU A 142 2.74 5.78 21.38
CA GLU A 142 2.65 4.34 21.10
C GLU A 142 1.21 3.91 20.82
N GLU A 143 0.25 4.39 21.61
CA GLU A 143 -1.18 4.09 21.39
C GLU A 143 -1.69 4.69 20.08
N PHE A 144 -1.23 5.89 19.72
CA PHE A 144 -1.51 6.49 18.41
C PHE A 144 -1.01 5.59 17.27
N LEU A 145 0.19 5.02 17.38
CA LEU A 145 0.71 4.09 16.39
C LEU A 145 -0.13 2.81 16.30
N VAL A 146 -0.49 2.23 17.45
CA VAL A 146 -1.34 1.04 17.52
C VAL A 146 -2.69 1.31 16.86
N LEU A 147 -3.39 2.39 17.25
CA LEU A 147 -4.68 2.75 16.68
C LEU A 147 -4.59 3.07 15.18
N SER A 148 -3.54 3.75 14.75
CA SER A 148 -3.28 4.03 13.33
C SER A 148 -3.07 2.75 12.52
N ALA A 149 -2.48 1.72 13.11
CA ALA A 149 -2.24 0.43 12.49
C ALA A 149 -3.50 -0.45 12.36
N LEU A 150 -4.62 -0.09 12.99
CA LEU A 150 -5.88 -0.86 12.94
C LEU A 150 -6.31 -1.20 11.51
N HIS A 151 -6.11 -0.27 10.58
CA HIS A 151 -6.51 -0.43 9.18
C HIS A 151 -5.50 -1.21 8.33
N SER A 152 -4.38 -1.66 8.89
CA SER A 152 -3.37 -2.47 8.18
C SER A 152 -3.72 -3.96 8.09
N PHE A 153 -4.72 -4.44 8.84
CA PHE A 153 -4.99 -5.88 8.96
C PHE A 153 -5.42 -6.56 7.67
N SER A 154 -6.11 -5.86 6.78
CA SER A 154 -6.51 -6.40 5.48
C SER A 154 -5.40 -6.36 4.43
N VAL A 155 -4.22 -5.88 4.81
CA VAL A 155 -3.08 -5.66 3.92
C VAL A 155 -1.78 -6.17 4.56
N SER A 156 -1.87 -7.23 5.37
CA SER A 156 -0.77 -7.78 6.17
C SER A 156 0.43 -8.27 5.36
N ASP A 157 0.23 -8.52 4.08
CA ASP A 157 1.20 -8.92 3.08
C ASP A 157 1.55 -7.79 2.11
N HIS A 158 1.04 -6.56 2.26
CA HIS A 158 1.38 -5.43 1.40
C HIS A 158 2.68 -4.73 1.82
N PHE A 159 3.25 -3.95 0.90
CA PHE A 159 4.44 -3.11 1.13
C PHE A 159 4.41 -2.38 2.48
N GLY A 160 5.50 -2.54 3.24
CA GLY A 160 5.66 -2.00 4.59
C GLY A 160 5.27 -2.96 5.72
N MET A 161 4.53 -4.03 5.42
CA MET A 161 4.15 -5.03 6.42
C MET A 161 5.13 -6.21 6.48
N PRO A 162 5.22 -6.93 7.63
CA PRO A 162 6.14 -8.06 7.78
C PRO A 162 5.93 -9.21 6.77
N GLY A 163 4.72 -9.37 6.25
CA GLY A 163 4.41 -10.38 5.23
C GLY A 163 4.97 -10.08 3.84
N TRP A 164 5.27 -8.81 3.54
CA TRP A 164 5.66 -8.40 2.19
C TRP A 164 7.05 -8.90 1.73
N PRO A 165 8.14 -8.79 2.52
CA PRO A 165 9.44 -9.27 2.08
C PRO A 165 9.48 -10.77 1.72
N PRO A 166 8.80 -11.67 2.46
CA PRO A 166 8.57 -13.05 2.00
C PRO A 166 7.89 -13.14 0.63
N CYS A 167 6.81 -12.39 0.38
CA CYS A 167 6.13 -12.38 -0.92
C CYS A 167 7.05 -11.96 -2.06
N VAL A 168 7.87 -10.92 -1.85
CA VAL A 168 8.82 -10.46 -2.86
C VAL A 168 9.87 -11.52 -3.16
N ARG A 169 10.47 -12.15 -2.13
CA ARG A 169 11.46 -13.22 -2.35
C ARG A 169 10.87 -14.40 -3.11
N ALA A 170 9.69 -14.86 -2.71
CA ALA A 170 8.98 -15.92 -3.41
C ALA A 170 8.70 -15.53 -4.88
N ALA A 171 8.27 -14.29 -5.13
CA ALA A 171 8.07 -13.79 -6.50
C ALA A 171 9.35 -13.85 -7.34
N MET A 172 10.50 -13.48 -6.76
CA MET A 172 11.78 -13.54 -7.48
C MET A 172 12.16 -14.98 -7.81
N ASP A 173 11.98 -15.92 -6.89
CA ASP A 173 12.27 -17.34 -7.10
C ASP A 173 11.33 -17.95 -8.17
N ARG A 174 10.04 -17.59 -8.14
CA ARG A 174 9.06 -17.95 -9.17
C ARG A 174 9.49 -17.44 -10.54
N ILE A 175 9.84 -16.16 -10.66
CA ILE A 175 10.29 -15.55 -11.94
C ILE A 175 11.58 -16.22 -12.46
N ARG A 176 12.49 -16.65 -11.56
CA ARG A 176 13.69 -17.42 -11.93
C ARG A 176 13.40 -18.88 -12.30
N GLY A 177 12.16 -19.35 -12.17
CA GLY A 177 11.76 -20.73 -12.41
C GLY A 177 12.25 -21.71 -11.33
N GLN A 178 12.55 -21.20 -10.13
CA GLN A 178 13.04 -21.99 -8.99
C GLN A 178 11.90 -22.60 -8.18
N ASP A 179 10.67 -22.09 -8.34
CA ASP A 179 9.45 -22.59 -7.72
C ASP A 179 8.63 -23.41 -8.72
N ARG A 180 8.87 -24.73 -8.73
CA ARG A 180 8.17 -25.66 -9.64
C ARG A 180 6.73 -25.94 -9.20
N GLU A 181 6.48 -25.94 -7.89
CA GLU A 181 5.17 -26.18 -7.32
C GLU A 181 4.19 -25.09 -7.75
N PHE A 182 4.61 -23.82 -7.66
CA PHE A 182 3.84 -22.68 -8.17
C PHE A 182 3.46 -22.85 -9.65
N VAL A 183 4.39 -23.27 -10.51
CA VAL A 183 4.10 -23.49 -11.94
C VAL A 183 3.09 -24.61 -12.15
N GLU A 184 3.19 -25.69 -11.38
CA GLU A 184 2.23 -26.80 -11.42
C GLU A 184 0.85 -26.36 -10.93
N VAL A 185 0.77 -25.59 -9.84
CA VAL A 185 -0.47 -25.01 -9.30
C VAL A 185 -1.13 -24.09 -10.33
N LEU A 186 -0.38 -23.18 -10.96
CA LEU A 186 -0.91 -22.31 -12.01
C LEU A 186 -1.45 -23.09 -13.20
N LYS A 187 -0.73 -24.11 -13.65
CA LYS A 187 -1.14 -24.91 -14.79
C LYS A 187 -2.37 -25.77 -14.48
N ALA A 188 -2.39 -26.44 -13.33
CA ALA A 188 -3.45 -27.38 -12.97
C ALA A 188 -4.71 -26.66 -12.45
N GLY A 189 -4.54 -25.66 -11.59
CA GLY A 189 -5.64 -24.96 -10.93
C GLY A 189 -6.21 -23.80 -11.76
N TYR A 190 -5.34 -23.07 -12.46
CA TYR A 190 -5.73 -21.81 -13.13
C TYR A 190 -5.65 -21.89 -14.66
N GLN A 191 -5.14 -23.00 -15.21
CA GLN A 191 -4.91 -23.17 -16.65
C GLN A 191 -4.00 -22.07 -17.25
N ILE A 192 -3.08 -21.54 -16.43
CA ILE A 192 -2.13 -20.49 -16.83
C ILE A 192 -0.80 -21.14 -17.19
N ASP A 193 -0.30 -20.86 -18.40
CA ASP A 193 1.08 -21.16 -18.77
C ASP A 193 1.99 -20.02 -18.29
N PHE A 194 2.73 -20.28 -17.21
CA PHE A 194 3.62 -19.29 -16.62
C PHE A 194 4.73 -18.82 -17.59
N SER A 195 5.16 -19.66 -18.53
CA SER A 195 6.16 -19.27 -19.52
C SER A 195 5.64 -18.21 -20.51
N GLU A 196 4.36 -18.30 -20.89
CA GLU A 196 3.70 -17.29 -21.73
C GLU A 196 3.48 -15.97 -20.97
N LEU A 197 3.20 -16.07 -19.68
CA LEU A 197 3.05 -14.93 -18.78
C LEU A 197 4.37 -14.15 -18.64
N LEU A 198 5.50 -14.86 -18.46
CA LEU A 198 6.84 -14.25 -18.41
C LEU A 198 7.26 -13.60 -19.74
N LYS A 199 6.88 -14.16 -20.89
CA LYS A 199 7.14 -13.52 -22.20
C LYS A 199 6.53 -12.12 -22.29
N ARG A 200 5.38 -11.91 -21.65
CA ARG A 200 4.66 -10.63 -21.59
C ARG A 200 5.12 -9.72 -20.44
N ALA A 201 6.05 -10.15 -19.61
CA ALA A 201 6.57 -9.32 -18.53
C ALA A 201 7.23 -8.04 -19.06
N PRO A 202 7.14 -6.90 -18.37
CA PRO A 202 7.84 -5.68 -18.76
C PRO A 202 9.35 -5.90 -18.83
N ALA A 203 10.05 -5.11 -19.67
CA ALA A 203 11.49 -5.28 -19.91
C ALA A 203 12.29 -5.28 -18.60
N VAL A 204 12.00 -4.35 -17.68
CA VAL A 204 12.65 -4.29 -16.36
C VAL A 204 12.55 -5.60 -15.57
N VAL A 205 11.41 -6.32 -15.67
CA VAL A 205 11.20 -7.61 -14.99
C VAL A 205 12.00 -8.74 -15.62
N ARG A 206 12.21 -8.70 -16.94
CA ARG A 206 12.99 -9.73 -17.64
C ARG A 206 14.50 -9.48 -17.58
N ASP A 207 14.89 -8.22 -17.60
CA ASP A 207 16.26 -7.81 -17.89
C ASP A 207 17.06 -7.49 -16.60
N ASP A 208 16.40 -7.06 -15.52
CA ASP A 208 17.05 -6.67 -14.26
C ASP A 208 16.23 -7.04 -13.02
N LEU A 209 16.14 -8.35 -12.76
CA LEU A 209 15.42 -8.88 -11.60
C LEU A 209 15.99 -8.41 -10.24
N PRO A 210 17.32 -8.24 -10.04
CA PRO A 210 17.86 -7.65 -8.81
C PRO A 210 17.36 -6.23 -8.54
N GLU A 211 17.27 -5.39 -9.57
CA GLU A 211 16.70 -4.04 -9.45
C GLU A 211 15.20 -4.10 -9.11
N VAL A 212 14.47 -5.05 -9.70
CA VAL A 212 13.06 -5.29 -9.36
C VAL A 212 12.88 -5.69 -7.91
N GLU A 213 13.67 -6.64 -7.42
CA GLU A 213 13.67 -7.05 -6.01
C GLU A 213 13.95 -5.86 -5.09
N ARG A 214 15.00 -5.09 -5.41
CA ARG A 214 15.38 -3.89 -4.66
C ARG A 214 14.23 -2.88 -4.61
N ALA A 215 13.61 -2.57 -5.74
CA ALA A 215 12.54 -1.59 -5.80
C ALA A 215 11.28 -2.09 -5.08
N LEU A 216 10.86 -3.34 -5.27
CA LEU A 216 9.71 -3.91 -4.54
C LEU A 216 9.92 -3.88 -3.02
N LEU A 217 11.16 -4.06 -2.54
CA LEU A 217 11.46 -4.03 -1.10
C LEU A 217 11.58 -2.63 -0.51
N ASN A 218 11.90 -1.61 -1.31
CA ASN A 218 12.24 -0.27 -0.79
C ASN A 218 11.31 0.84 -1.27
N ALA A 219 10.96 0.84 -2.56
CA ALA A 219 10.16 1.89 -3.19
C ALA A 219 9.50 1.35 -4.47
N PRO A 220 8.42 0.54 -4.37
CA PRO A 220 7.83 -0.11 -5.54
C PRO A 220 7.46 0.85 -6.67
N TYR A 221 7.02 2.06 -6.33
CA TYR A 221 6.71 3.13 -7.29
C TYR A 221 7.87 3.51 -8.21
N GLU A 222 9.13 3.22 -7.88
CA GLU A 222 10.28 3.43 -8.76
C GLU A 222 10.26 2.52 -10.00
N LEU A 223 9.58 1.36 -9.95
CA LEU A 223 9.45 0.46 -11.10
C LEU A 223 8.54 0.99 -12.20
N GLY A 224 7.70 1.97 -11.87
CA GLY A 224 6.71 2.51 -12.79
C GLY A 224 5.43 1.68 -12.85
N ALA A 225 4.34 2.36 -13.20
CA ALA A 225 3.00 1.82 -13.20
C ALA A 225 2.85 0.62 -14.16
N GLU A 226 3.55 0.58 -15.29
CA GLU A 226 3.45 -0.55 -16.22
C GLU A 226 4.03 -1.84 -15.63
N ALA A 227 5.19 -1.75 -14.97
CA ALA A 227 5.80 -2.89 -14.26
C ALA A 227 4.91 -3.36 -13.12
N LEU A 228 4.40 -2.42 -12.32
CA LEU A 228 3.52 -2.72 -11.20
C LEU A 228 2.15 -3.25 -11.63
N ASP A 229 1.65 -2.86 -12.81
CA ASP A 229 0.40 -3.40 -13.37
C ASP A 229 0.55 -4.88 -13.68
N TRP A 230 1.69 -5.28 -14.25
CA TRP A 230 2.03 -6.68 -14.43
C TRP A 230 2.05 -7.40 -13.08
N PHE A 231 2.71 -6.85 -12.06
CA PHE A 231 2.71 -7.47 -10.73
C PHE A 231 1.32 -7.57 -10.09
N ALA A 232 0.44 -6.60 -10.30
CA ALA A 232 -0.91 -6.59 -9.71
C ALA A 232 -1.82 -7.69 -10.28
N TRP A 233 -1.66 -8.03 -11.56
CA TRP A 233 -2.48 -9.03 -12.25
C TRP A 233 -1.86 -10.42 -12.28
N ASN A 234 -0.63 -10.58 -11.81
CA ASN A 234 0.06 -11.85 -11.82
C ASN A 234 0.20 -12.44 -10.41
N PRO A 235 -0.06 -13.75 -10.25
CA PRO A 235 -0.03 -14.42 -8.95
C PRO A 235 1.37 -14.54 -8.34
N VAL A 236 2.40 -13.97 -8.98
CA VAL A 236 3.80 -14.11 -8.56
C VAL A 236 4.05 -13.51 -7.17
N LEU A 237 3.26 -12.52 -6.73
CA LEU A 237 3.34 -11.95 -5.38
C LEU A 237 2.37 -12.58 -4.38
N ASP A 238 1.53 -13.53 -4.81
CA ASP A 238 0.53 -14.14 -3.93
C ASP A 238 1.23 -15.04 -2.89
N PRO A 239 1.10 -14.77 -1.58
CA PRO A 239 1.69 -15.60 -0.54
C PRO A 239 1.02 -16.97 -0.37
N HIS A 240 -0.13 -17.19 -0.99
CA HIS A 240 -0.97 -18.38 -0.79
C HIS A 240 -0.90 -19.40 -1.94
N LEU A 241 -0.03 -19.16 -2.93
CA LEU A 241 0.16 -20.00 -4.11
C LEU A 241 1.50 -20.74 -4.15
#